data_AF-A0A645GX05-F1
#
_entry.id   AF-A0A645GX05-F1
#
_cell.length_a   1.000
_cell.length_b   1.000
_cell.length_c   1.000
_cell.angle_alpha   90.00
_cell.angle_beta   90.00
_cell.angle_gamma   90.00
#
_symmetry.space_group_name_H-M   'P 1'
#
loop_
_entity.id
_entity.type
_entity.pdbx_description
1 polymer ?
#
loop_
_entity_poly.entity_id
_entity_poly.type
_entity_poly.pdbx_seq_one_letter_code
_entity_poly.pdbx_strand_id
1 'polypeptide(L)'
;MPAAQAEAMQVLAQRHAELAELTSSVAATQSGGSDADQTAGMALLWLSQWLCAQVAATAFGSGDAAALSPAPVQGEAVPARTEMGDAAQARQVVLSHQRALVFGLQALYGRADYTQPIDGQLAARLSEAMRERDATAAAITAGGATPEPQPPEYAMPGDVTDPSQTAQIWGALELAVMNAWARLAAVDAAGRADASQQALTQAGRARDLGTALPFWPGWV
;
A
#
# COMPACT_ATOMS: atom_id res chain seq x y z
N MET A 1 -25.48 18.97 -5.87
CA MET A 1 -24.40 19.62 -5.09
C MET A 1 -24.46 21.12 -5.36
N PRO A 2 -24.49 21.99 -4.34
CA PRO A 2 -24.44 23.44 -4.55
C PRO A 2 -23.10 23.85 -5.19
N ALA A 3 -23.11 24.80 -6.13
CA ALA A 3 -21.94 25.20 -6.92
C ALA A 3 -20.70 25.57 -6.07
N ALA A 4 -20.91 26.22 -4.93
CA ALA A 4 -19.85 26.60 -3.98
C ALA A 4 -19.14 25.39 -3.34
N GLN A 5 -19.84 24.28 -3.13
CA GLN A 5 -19.24 23.05 -2.58
C GLN A 5 -18.37 22.36 -3.63
N ALA A 6 -18.82 22.31 -4.89
CA ALA A 6 -18.04 21.72 -5.97
C ALA A 6 -16.75 22.51 -6.24
N GLU A 7 -16.83 23.84 -6.20
CA GLU A 7 -15.68 24.74 -6.33
C GLU A 7 -14.69 24.58 -5.15
N ALA A 8 -15.18 24.49 -3.92
CA ALA A 8 -14.35 24.23 -2.75
C ALA A 8 -13.63 22.87 -2.84
N MET A 9 -14.30 21.82 -3.32
CA MET A 9 -13.71 20.49 -3.51
C MET A 9 -12.59 20.51 -4.56
N GLN A 10 -12.76 21.25 -5.66
CA GLN A 10 -11.71 21.41 -6.67
C GLN A 10 -10.49 22.15 -6.13
N VAL A 11 -10.70 23.22 -5.35
CA VAL A 11 -9.60 23.94 -4.70
C VAL A 11 -8.87 23.03 -3.71
N LEU A 12 -9.59 22.25 -2.91
CA LEU A 12 -8.97 21.29 -1.98
C LEU A 12 -8.18 20.21 -2.71
N ALA A 13 -8.70 19.67 -3.82
CA ALA A 13 -8.00 18.69 -4.64
C ALA A 13 -6.67 19.26 -5.17
N GLN A 14 -6.71 20.50 -5.71
CA GLN A 14 -5.52 21.18 -6.21
C GLN A 14 -4.48 21.40 -5.11
N ARG A 15 -4.89 21.87 -3.92
CA ARG A 15 -3.97 22.09 -2.80
C ARG A 15 -3.29 20.82 -2.31
N HIS A 16 -4.01 19.69 -2.31
CA HIS A 16 -3.42 18.41 -1.91
C HIS A 16 -2.50 17.86 -2.99
N ALA A 17 -2.78 18.09 -4.28
CA ALA A 17 -1.84 17.77 -5.35
C ALA A 17 -0.54 18.59 -5.26
N GLU A 18 -0.64 19.91 -4.99
CA GLU A 18 0.52 20.78 -4.74
C GLU A 18 1.34 20.29 -3.53
N LEU A 19 0.68 19.87 -2.44
CA LEU A 19 1.34 19.28 -1.27
C LEU A 19 2.06 17.97 -1.61
N ALA A 20 1.44 17.11 -2.44
CA ALA A 20 2.07 15.88 -2.90
C ALA A 20 3.33 16.16 -3.74
N GLU A 21 3.29 17.13 -4.66
CA GLU A 21 4.49 17.52 -5.42
C GLU A 21 5.60 18.06 -4.53
N LEU A 22 5.27 18.92 -3.57
CA LEU A 22 6.22 19.49 -2.61
C LEU A 22 6.88 18.38 -1.77
N THR A 23 6.09 17.50 -1.17
CA THR A 23 6.61 16.42 -0.31
C THR A 23 7.49 15.43 -1.09
N SER A 24 7.14 15.12 -2.33
CA SER A 24 7.97 14.31 -3.24
C SER A 24 9.33 14.97 -3.54
N SER A 25 9.33 16.28 -3.78
CA SER A 25 10.57 17.04 -4.02
C SER A 25 11.50 17.08 -2.79
N VAL A 26 10.92 17.14 -1.59
CA VAL A 26 11.68 17.14 -0.34
C VAL A 26 12.25 15.74 -0.06
N ALA A 27 11.47 14.68 -0.31
CA ALA A 27 11.94 13.30 -0.20
C ALA A 27 13.14 13.02 -1.12
N ALA A 28 13.14 13.59 -2.33
CA ALA A 28 14.25 13.47 -3.28
C ALA A 28 15.52 14.20 -2.80
N THR A 29 15.38 15.37 -2.18
CA THR A 29 16.50 16.25 -1.79
C THR A 29 17.14 15.91 -0.43
N GLN A 30 16.40 15.28 0.49
CA GLN A 30 16.93 14.91 1.82
C GLN A 30 17.68 13.57 1.87
N SER A 31 17.97 12.97 0.72
CA SER A 31 18.77 11.74 0.59
C SER A 31 20.27 11.90 0.94
N GLY A 32 20.70 13.07 1.44
CA GLY A 32 22.11 13.41 1.70
C GLY A 32 22.58 13.37 3.17
N GLY A 33 21.79 12.80 4.09
CA GLY A 33 22.20 12.62 5.49
C GLY A 33 23.29 11.54 5.66
N SER A 34 24.15 11.67 6.67
CA SER A 34 25.26 10.72 6.92
C SER A 34 24.82 9.38 7.54
N ASP A 35 23.58 9.29 8.01
CA ASP A 35 23.00 8.08 8.61
C ASP A 35 21.87 7.54 7.70
N ALA A 36 22.04 6.31 7.22
CA ALA A 36 21.12 5.68 6.29
C ALA A 36 19.73 5.45 6.92
N ASP A 37 19.68 5.09 8.21
CA ASP A 37 18.41 4.86 8.91
C ASP A 37 17.66 6.17 9.17
N GLN A 38 18.39 7.25 9.48
CA GLN A 38 17.80 8.58 9.61
C GLN A 38 17.25 9.09 8.27
N THR A 39 17.98 8.85 7.19
CA THR A 39 17.57 9.21 5.82
C THR A 39 16.33 8.43 5.40
N ALA A 40 16.29 7.13 5.71
CA ALA A 40 15.17 6.27 5.37
C ALA A 40 13.93 6.58 6.22
N GLY A 41 14.10 6.86 7.53
CA GLY A 41 13.00 7.31 8.40
C GLY A 41 12.40 8.64 7.96
N MET A 42 13.24 9.59 7.55
CA MET A 42 12.78 10.87 6.97
C MET A 42 12.04 10.66 5.65
N ALA A 43 12.56 9.76 4.81
CA ALA A 43 11.89 9.36 3.58
C ALA A 43 10.48 8.77 3.84
N LEU A 44 10.32 7.90 4.84
CA LEU A 44 8.99 7.38 5.22
C LEU A 44 8.03 8.49 5.65
N LEU A 45 8.53 9.47 6.41
CA LEU A 45 7.74 10.62 6.83
C LEU A 45 7.19 11.39 5.63
N TRP A 46 8.03 11.66 4.64
CA TRP A 46 7.57 12.36 3.42
C TRP A 46 6.64 11.49 2.58
N LEU A 47 6.87 10.18 2.53
CA LEU A 47 6.00 9.23 1.83
C LEU A 47 4.62 9.12 2.47
N SER A 48 4.52 9.10 3.80
CA SER A 48 3.21 9.06 4.48
C SER A 48 2.42 10.33 4.19
N GLN A 49 3.06 11.50 4.26
CA GLN A 49 2.44 12.78 3.91
C GLN A 49 1.99 12.82 2.44
N TRP A 50 2.86 12.37 1.54
CA TRP A 50 2.54 12.26 0.11
C TRP A 50 1.32 11.37 -0.13
N LEU A 51 1.29 10.18 0.49
CA LEU A 51 0.21 9.21 0.31
C LEU A 51 -1.13 9.74 0.86
N CYS A 52 -1.11 10.37 2.03
CA CYS A 52 -2.29 11.05 2.58
C CYS A 52 -2.77 12.18 1.66
N ALA A 53 -1.85 12.98 1.12
CA ALA A 53 -2.18 14.07 0.22
C ALA A 53 -2.81 13.54 -1.08
N GLN A 54 -2.27 12.48 -1.67
CA GLN A 54 -2.81 11.87 -2.88
C GLN A 54 -4.21 11.28 -2.64
N VAL A 55 -4.39 10.55 -1.54
CA VAL A 55 -5.70 10.02 -1.13
C VAL A 55 -6.74 11.13 -1.02
N ALA A 56 -6.38 12.23 -0.34
CA ALA A 56 -7.26 13.38 -0.19
C ALA A 56 -7.54 14.08 -1.54
N ALA A 57 -6.51 14.26 -2.37
CA ALA A 57 -6.65 14.87 -3.69
C ALA A 57 -7.60 14.07 -4.59
N THR A 58 -7.48 12.74 -4.62
CA THR A 58 -8.38 11.86 -5.37
C THR A 58 -9.82 11.94 -4.86
N ALA A 59 -10.01 11.87 -3.54
CA ALA A 59 -11.35 11.97 -2.95
C ALA A 59 -12.01 13.32 -3.26
N PHE A 60 -11.29 14.43 -3.04
CA PHE A 60 -11.80 15.77 -3.34
C PHE A 60 -12.04 15.99 -4.83
N GLY A 61 -11.17 15.47 -5.70
CA GLY A 61 -11.31 15.57 -7.15
C GLY A 61 -12.52 14.82 -7.71
N SER A 62 -12.95 13.75 -7.03
CA SER A 62 -14.18 13.02 -7.37
C SER A 62 -15.47 13.77 -7.04
N GLY A 63 -15.39 14.84 -6.22
CA GLY A 63 -16.54 15.56 -5.70
C GLY A 63 -17.31 14.79 -4.61
N ASP A 64 -16.82 13.63 -4.17
CA ASP A 64 -17.40 12.82 -3.12
C ASP A 64 -16.51 12.79 -1.87
N ALA A 65 -16.94 13.47 -0.80
CA ALA A 65 -16.22 13.43 0.47
C ALA A 65 -16.33 12.07 1.17
N ALA A 66 -17.32 11.24 0.85
CA ALA A 66 -17.40 9.87 1.35
C ALA A 66 -16.26 8.99 0.81
N ALA A 67 -15.64 9.39 -0.31
CA ALA A 67 -14.42 8.76 -0.82
C ALA A 67 -13.19 9.01 0.07
N LEU A 68 -13.31 9.74 1.20
CA LEU A 68 -12.32 9.77 2.29
C LEU A 68 -12.50 8.66 3.33
N SER A 69 -13.62 7.93 3.28
CA SER A 69 -13.87 6.80 4.16
C SER A 69 -12.99 5.59 3.78
N PRO A 70 -12.71 4.68 4.74
CA PRO A 70 -12.92 4.85 6.17
C PRO A 70 -11.95 5.88 6.77
N ALA A 71 -12.34 6.51 7.88
CA ALA A 71 -11.46 7.45 8.57
C ALA A 71 -10.14 6.74 9.00
N PRO A 72 -8.98 7.41 8.89
CA PRO A 72 -7.72 6.80 9.29
C PRO A 72 -7.73 6.39 10.76
N VAL A 73 -7.07 5.28 11.07
CA VAL A 73 -7.00 4.71 12.43
C VAL A 73 -5.58 4.75 12.98
N GLN A 74 -5.44 4.59 14.30
CA GLN A 74 -4.13 4.36 14.86
C GLN A 74 -3.63 2.99 14.40
N GLY A 75 -2.51 2.97 13.68
CA GLY A 75 -1.83 1.72 13.33
C GLY A 75 -1.14 1.10 14.55
N GLU A 76 -0.77 -0.17 14.44
CA GLU A 76 -0.02 -0.88 15.49
C GLU A 76 1.44 -0.41 15.61
N ALA A 77 1.94 0.35 14.63
CA ALA A 77 3.29 0.89 14.66
C ALA A 77 3.43 2.06 15.65
N VAL A 78 4.19 1.82 16.71
CA VAL A 78 4.81 2.85 17.53
C VAL A 78 6.04 3.39 16.77
N PRO A 79 6.39 4.69 16.85
CA PRO A 79 7.67 5.18 16.32
C PRO A 79 8.83 4.42 16.98
N ALA A 80 9.29 3.36 16.33
CA ALA A 80 10.45 2.57 16.73
C ALA A 80 11.61 2.90 15.80
N ARG A 81 12.85 2.77 16.27
CA ARG A 81 14.00 2.68 15.37
C ARG A 81 13.87 1.34 14.64
N THR A 82 13.23 1.34 13.49
CA THR A 82 13.12 0.15 12.66
C THR A 82 14.39 0.07 11.82
N GLU A 83 15.09 -1.06 11.90
CA GLU A 83 16.11 -1.42 10.91
C GLU A 83 15.39 -1.67 9.58
N MET A 84 15.35 -0.63 8.75
CA MET A 84 14.62 -0.66 7.49
C MET A 84 15.26 -1.60 6.46
N GLY A 85 16.51 -1.97 6.71
CA GLY A 85 17.31 -2.79 5.82
C GLY A 85 17.70 -2.04 4.55
N ASP A 86 18.33 -2.76 3.64
CA ASP A 86 18.62 -2.24 2.30
C ASP A 86 17.45 -2.45 1.32
N ALA A 87 17.58 -1.88 0.12
CA ALA A 87 16.59 -2.03 -0.94
C ALA A 87 16.37 -3.49 -1.39
N ALA A 88 17.38 -4.34 -1.29
CA ALA A 88 17.25 -5.76 -1.65
C ALA A 88 16.39 -6.50 -0.62
N GLN A 89 16.64 -6.29 0.67
CA GLN A 89 15.85 -6.82 1.78
C GLN A 89 14.40 -6.32 1.71
N ALA A 90 14.19 -5.02 1.51
CA ALA A 90 12.85 -4.46 1.39
C ALA A 90 12.08 -5.05 0.18
N ARG A 91 12.77 -5.37 -0.92
CA ARG A 91 12.14 -6.02 -2.09
C ARG A 91 11.74 -7.47 -1.80
N GLN A 92 12.49 -8.20 -0.96
CA GLN A 92 12.07 -9.53 -0.48
C GLN A 92 10.81 -9.43 0.40
N VAL A 93 10.72 -8.40 1.24
CA VAL A 93 9.52 -8.12 2.05
C VAL A 93 8.30 -7.88 1.16
N VAL A 94 8.42 -7.09 0.09
CA VAL A 94 7.35 -6.91 -0.92
C VAL A 94 6.93 -8.24 -1.52
N LEU A 95 7.89 -9.08 -1.94
CA LEU A 95 7.59 -10.39 -2.51
C LEU A 95 6.86 -11.30 -1.51
N SER A 96 7.27 -11.30 -0.24
CA SER A 96 6.63 -12.07 0.82
C SER A 96 5.17 -11.67 1.02
N HIS A 97 4.87 -10.37 1.13
CA HIS A 97 3.51 -9.89 1.28
C HIS A 97 2.65 -10.12 0.03
N GLN A 98 3.21 -10.01 -1.18
CA GLN A 98 2.49 -10.37 -2.41
C GLN A 98 2.15 -11.86 -2.48
N ARG A 99 3.05 -12.73 -2.00
CA ARG A 99 2.76 -14.17 -1.89
C ARG A 99 1.68 -14.45 -0.84
N ALA A 100 1.72 -13.76 0.30
CA ALA A 100 0.67 -13.84 1.31
C ALA A 100 -0.69 -13.39 0.74
N LEU A 101 -0.71 -12.32 -0.05
CA LEU A 101 -1.92 -11.87 -0.76
C LEU A 101 -2.42 -12.92 -1.75
N VAL A 102 -1.55 -13.47 -2.60
CA VAL A 102 -1.93 -14.56 -3.54
C VAL A 102 -2.49 -15.76 -2.78
N PHE A 103 -1.84 -16.18 -1.70
CA PHE A 103 -2.31 -17.28 -0.87
C PHE A 103 -3.68 -16.99 -0.26
N GLY A 104 -3.87 -15.79 0.31
CA GLY A 104 -5.14 -15.39 0.91
C GLY A 104 -6.26 -15.29 -0.12
N LEU A 105 -5.99 -14.72 -1.29
CA LEU A 105 -6.96 -14.65 -2.40
C LEU A 105 -7.32 -16.05 -2.92
N GLN A 106 -6.37 -16.99 -3.00
CA GLN A 106 -6.65 -18.39 -3.33
C GLN A 106 -7.53 -19.07 -2.28
N ALA A 107 -7.24 -18.84 -0.99
CA ALA A 107 -8.02 -19.38 0.12
C ALA A 107 -9.47 -18.86 0.10
N LEU A 108 -9.64 -17.55 -0.08
CA LEU A 108 -10.96 -16.92 -0.23
C LEU A 108 -11.69 -17.44 -1.46
N TYR A 109 -11.02 -17.52 -2.61
CA TYR A 109 -11.61 -17.99 -3.86
C TYR A 109 -12.05 -19.46 -3.78
N GLY A 110 -11.27 -20.32 -3.10
CA GLY A 110 -11.64 -21.71 -2.87
C GLY A 110 -12.85 -21.91 -1.95
N ARG A 111 -13.28 -20.85 -1.24
CA ARG A 111 -14.43 -20.84 -0.32
C ARG A 111 -15.57 -19.94 -0.78
N ALA A 112 -15.41 -19.27 -1.92
CA ALA A 112 -16.36 -18.32 -2.47
C ALA A 112 -17.74 -18.96 -2.73
N ASP A 113 -18.79 -18.24 -2.36
CA ASP A 113 -20.16 -18.55 -2.78
C ASP A 113 -20.41 -17.84 -4.12
N TYR A 114 -20.22 -18.59 -5.22
CA TYR A 114 -20.27 -18.16 -6.64
C TYR A 114 -21.53 -17.38 -7.08
N THR A 115 -22.48 -17.15 -6.17
CA THR A 115 -23.65 -16.30 -6.36
C THR A 115 -23.38 -14.83 -6.00
N GLN A 116 -22.27 -14.51 -5.33
CA GLN A 116 -21.93 -13.16 -4.87
C GLN A 116 -21.16 -12.34 -5.94
N PRO A 117 -21.45 -11.04 -6.12
CA PRO A 117 -20.74 -10.19 -7.07
C PRO A 117 -19.22 -10.05 -6.81
N ILE A 118 -18.78 -10.27 -5.57
CA ILE A 118 -17.38 -10.12 -5.15
C ILE A 118 -16.44 -11.15 -5.81
N ASP A 119 -16.97 -12.28 -6.28
CA ASP A 119 -16.14 -13.40 -6.76
C ASP A 119 -15.49 -13.12 -8.12
N GLY A 120 -16.19 -12.40 -9.00
CA GLY A 120 -15.62 -11.94 -10.27
C GLY A 120 -14.46 -10.95 -10.06
N GLN A 121 -14.55 -10.12 -9.03
CA GLN A 121 -13.47 -9.20 -8.64
C GLN A 121 -12.30 -9.95 -8.01
N LEU A 122 -12.59 -10.97 -7.19
CA LEU A 122 -11.59 -11.79 -6.53
C LEU A 122 -10.72 -12.57 -7.53
N ALA A 123 -11.33 -13.18 -8.55
CA ALA A 123 -10.61 -13.92 -9.59
C ALA A 123 -9.71 -13.00 -10.44
N ALA A 124 -10.23 -11.83 -10.81
CA ALA A 124 -9.46 -10.82 -11.54
C ALA A 124 -8.28 -10.34 -10.70
N ARG A 125 -8.52 -10.00 -9.42
CA ARG A 125 -7.45 -9.56 -8.52
C ARG A 125 -6.40 -10.63 -8.28
N LEU A 126 -6.80 -11.89 -8.08
CA LEU A 126 -5.85 -13.00 -7.91
C LEU A 126 -4.90 -13.10 -9.12
N SER A 127 -5.43 -13.00 -10.33
CA SER A 127 -4.62 -13.00 -11.55
C SER A 127 -3.65 -11.82 -11.60
N GLU A 128 -4.09 -10.63 -11.18
CA GLU A 128 -3.21 -9.46 -11.05
C GLU A 128 -2.13 -9.65 -9.99
N ALA A 129 -2.48 -10.16 -8.81
CA ALA A 129 -1.56 -10.37 -7.70
C ALA A 129 -0.47 -11.39 -8.06
N MET A 130 -0.82 -12.44 -8.81
CA MET A 130 0.16 -13.40 -9.35
C MET A 130 1.15 -12.72 -10.30
N ARG A 131 0.69 -11.84 -11.20
CA ARG A 131 1.57 -11.07 -12.09
C ARG A 131 2.47 -10.11 -11.32
N GLU A 132 1.94 -9.40 -10.33
CA GLU A 132 2.68 -8.48 -9.46
C GLU A 132 3.78 -9.22 -8.68
N ARG A 133 3.46 -10.39 -8.12
CA ARG A 133 4.42 -11.29 -7.46
C ARG A 133 5.53 -11.72 -8.40
N ASP A 134 5.17 -12.20 -9.60
CA ASP A 134 6.14 -12.74 -10.56
C ASP A 134 7.06 -11.63 -11.11
N ALA A 135 6.53 -10.42 -11.31
CA ALA A 135 7.31 -9.25 -11.68
C ALA A 135 8.33 -8.87 -10.58
N THR A 136 7.93 -8.93 -9.31
CA THR A 136 8.83 -8.63 -8.18
C THR A 136 9.93 -9.69 -8.05
N ALA A 137 9.59 -10.98 -8.21
CA ALA A 137 10.57 -12.06 -8.22
C ALA A 137 11.56 -11.92 -9.40
N ALA A 138 11.09 -11.53 -10.58
CA ALA A 138 11.93 -11.24 -11.72
C ALA A 138 12.86 -10.04 -11.45
N ALA A 139 12.36 -8.98 -10.82
CA ALA A 139 13.16 -7.80 -10.46
C ALA A 139 14.27 -8.13 -9.44
N ILE A 140 14.00 -9.00 -8.46
CA ILE A 140 15.01 -9.51 -7.52
C ILE A 140 16.10 -10.27 -8.27
N THR A 141 15.70 -11.15 -9.19
CA THR A 141 16.63 -11.95 -10.01
C THR A 141 17.48 -11.07 -10.93
N ALA A 142 16.88 -10.06 -11.57
CA ALA A 142 17.58 -9.08 -12.39
C ALA A 142 18.58 -8.24 -11.58
N GLY A 143 18.30 -8.01 -10.29
CA GLY A 143 19.22 -7.38 -9.35
C GLY A 143 20.37 -8.27 -8.85
N GLY A 144 20.48 -9.52 -9.33
CA GLY A 144 21.54 -10.45 -8.96
C GLY A 144 21.31 -11.21 -7.65
N ALA A 145 20.13 -11.08 -7.04
CA ALA A 145 19.74 -11.82 -5.85
C ALA A 145 18.82 -13.00 -6.19
N THR A 146 18.73 -13.99 -5.30
CA THR A 146 17.75 -15.07 -5.44
C THR A 146 16.48 -14.71 -4.65
N PRO A 147 15.28 -14.80 -5.25
CA PRO A 147 14.03 -14.68 -4.50
C PRO A 147 14.00 -15.68 -3.35
N GLU A 148 13.68 -15.24 -2.14
CA GLU A 148 13.56 -16.14 -1.00
C GLU A 148 12.51 -17.22 -1.29
N PRO A 149 12.66 -18.45 -0.76
CA PRO A 149 11.66 -19.48 -0.93
C PRO A 149 10.32 -19.05 -0.30
N GLN A 150 9.21 -19.51 -0.88
CA GLN A 150 7.90 -19.28 -0.28
C GLN A 150 7.79 -20.06 1.03
N PRO A 151 7.38 -19.44 2.15
CA PRO A 151 7.09 -20.17 3.38
C PRO A 151 5.97 -21.19 3.17
N PRO A 152 5.96 -22.27 3.97
CA PRO A 152 4.98 -23.35 3.82
C PRO A 152 3.55 -22.89 4.17
N GLU A 153 3.41 -21.87 5.00
CA GLU A 153 2.13 -21.33 5.45
C GLU A 153 2.19 -19.81 5.66
N TYR A 154 1.02 -19.18 5.60
CA TYR A 154 0.80 -17.79 5.98
C TYR A 154 -0.33 -17.71 7.00
N ALA A 155 -0.13 -16.91 8.04
CA ALA A 155 -1.21 -16.58 8.97
C ALA A 155 -2.24 -15.68 8.26
N MET A 156 -3.52 -16.05 8.34
CA MET A 156 -4.61 -15.26 7.76
C MET A 156 -5.06 -14.18 8.76
N PRO A 157 -5.37 -12.95 8.30
CA PRO A 157 -5.82 -11.85 9.16
C PRO A 157 -7.30 -11.96 9.59
N GLY A 158 -7.88 -13.16 9.54
CA GLY A 158 -9.28 -13.44 9.86
C GLY A 158 -9.66 -14.88 9.57
N ASP A 159 -10.93 -15.20 9.78
CA ASP A 159 -11.48 -16.54 9.51
C ASP A 159 -11.94 -16.66 8.05
N VAL A 160 -11.18 -17.40 7.24
CA VAL A 160 -11.50 -17.67 5.83
C VAL A 160 -12.77 -18.50 5.62
N THR A 161 -13.31 -19.10 6.68
CA THR A 161 -14.57 -19.86 6.62
C THR A 161 -15.81 -19.01 6.88
N ASP A 162 -15.63 -17.76 7.29
CA ASP A 162 -16.69 -16.79 7.50
C ASP A 162 -16.78 -15.83 6.29
N PRO A 163 -17.78 -15.98 5.40
CA PRO A 163 -17.90 -15.14 4.21
C PRO A 163 -18.04 -13.65 4.53
N SER A 164 -18.54 -13.29 5.73
CA SER A 164 -18.69 -11.89 6.14
C SER A 164 -17.34 -11.19 6.35
N GLN A 165 -16.26 -11.95 6.55
CA GLN A 165 -14.90 -11.43 6.73
C GLN A 165 -14.12 -11.32 5.41
N THR A 166 -14.69 -11.72 4.26
CA THR A 166 -13.97 -11.74 2.97
C THR A 166 -13.32 -10.40 2.62
N ALA A 167 -14.10 -9.30 2.69
CA ALA A 167 -13.60 -7.96 2.39
C ALA A 167 -12.53 -7.51 3.39
N GLN A 168 -12.73 -7.80 4.68
CA GLN A 168 -11.76 -7.49 5.73
C GLN A 168 -10.43 -8.22 5.52
N ILE A 169 -10.48 -9.53 5.26
CA ILE A 169 -9.30 -10.37 5.05
C ILE A 169 -8.55 -9.88 3.81
N TRP A 170 -9.24 -9.68 2.70
CA TRP A 170 -8.63 -9.17 1.47
C TRP A 170 -8.03 -7.78 1.70
N GLY A 171 -8.79 -6.86 2.30
CA GLY A 171 -8.33 -5.49 2.53
C GLY A 171 -7.12 -5.41 3.47
N ALA A 172 -7.03 -6.29 4.47
CA ALA A 172 -5.86 -6.39 5.35
C ALA A 172 -4.61 -6.90 4.60
N LEU A 173 -4.77 -7.82 3.65
CA LEU A 173 -3.67 -8.30 2.81
C LEU A 173 -3.17 -7.20 1.86
N GLU A 174 -4.07 -6.43 1.24
CA GLU A 174 -3.68 -5.28 0.40
C GLU A 174 -2.95 -4.21 1.22
N LEU A 175 -3.41 -3.93 2.44
CA LEU A 175 -2.75 -3.01 3.36
C LEU A 175 -1.33 -3.48 3.72
N ALA A 176 -1.14 -4.79 3.91
CA ALA A 176 0.19 -5.34 4.18
C ALA A 176 1.15 -5.16 2.98
N VAL A 177 0.66 -5.36 1.74
CA VAL A 177 1.44 -5.09 0.52
C VAL A 177 1.74 -3.59 0.37
N MET A 178 0.79 -2.71 0.72
CA MET A 178 1.00 -1.25 0.76
C MET A 178 2.16 -0.87 1.69
N ASN A 179 2.17 -1.39 2.91
CA ASN A 179 3.26 -1.14 3.88
C ASN A 179 4.61 -1.64 3.35
N ALA A 180 4.64 -2.81 2.70
CA ALA A 180 5.88 -3.32 2.11
C ALA A 180 6.43 -2.42 0.98
N TRP A 181 5.56 -1.92 0.11
CA TRP A 181 5.97 -0.98 -0.95
C TRP A 181 6.47 0.35 -0.40
N ALA A 182 5.82 0.86 0.64
CA ALA A 182 6.22 2.13 1.23
C ALA A 182 7.55 2.01 2.00
N ARG A 183 7.87 0.81 2.55
CA ARG A 183 9.20 0.48 3.08
C ARG A 183 10.24 0.50 1.97
N LEU A 184 9.97 -0.18 0.85
CA LEU A 184 10.87 -0.19 -0.31
C LEU A 184 11.11 1.22 -0.85
N ALA A 185 10.06 2.03 -0.99
CA ALA A 185 10.16 3.41 -1.44
C ALA A 185 11.08 4.25 -0.53
N ALA A 186 11.12 3.95 0.76
CA ALA A 186 11.94 4.73 1.67
C ALA A 186 13.45 4.43 1.55
N VAL A 187 13.81 3.17 1.34
CA VAL A 187 15.21 2.71 1.26
C VAL A 187 15.78 2.68 -0.16
N ASP A 188 14.93 2.57 -1.19
CA ASP A 188 15.33 2.54 -2.60
C ASP A 188 15.17 3.92 -3.24
N ALA A 189 16.20 4.77 -3.11
CA ALA A 189 16.15 6.12 -3.68
C ALA A 189 15.95 6.13 -5.21
N ALA A 190 16.49 5.14 -5.92
CA ALA A 190 16.38 5.05 -7.38
C ALA A 190 14.98 4.58 -7.83
N GLY A 191 14.40 3.60 -7.11
CA GLY A 191 13.07 3.04 -7.37
C GLY A 191 11.92 3.76 -6.65
N ARG A 192 12.21 4.78 -5.84
CA ARG A 192 11.26 5.44 -4.92
C ARG A 192 9.95 5.83 -5.58
N ALA A 193 10.01 6.48 -6.73
CA ALA A 193 8.83 6.99 -7.41
C ALA A 193 7.86 5.86 -7.79
N ASP A 194 8.37 4.77 -8.37
CA ASP A 194 7.56 3.60 -8.73
C ASP A 194 6.99 2.92 -7.48
N ALA A 195 7.85 2.64 -6.49
CA ALA A 195 7.41 2.02 -5.23
C ALA A 195 6.35 2.85 -4.49
N SER A 196 6.43 4.18 -4.56
CA SER A 196 5.41 5.08 -3.99
C SER A 196 4.07 4.97 -4.72
N GLN A 197 4.10 4.87 -6.06
CA GLN A 197 2.88 4.68 -6.86
C GLN A 197 2.25 3.30 -6.63
N GLN A 198 3.07 2.26 -6.45
CA GLN A 198 2.58 0.94 -6.06
C GLN A 198 1.92 0.98 -4.68
N ALA A 199 2.53 1.66 -3.70
CA ALA A 199 1.92 1.87 -2.39
C ALA A 199 0.57 2.60 -2.51
N LEU A 200 0.49 3.69 -3.29
CA LEU A 200 -0.77 4.41 -3.52
C LEU A 200 -1.85 3.50 -4.15
N THR A 201 -1.47 2.65 -5.10
CA THR A 201 -2.39 1.70 -5.74
C THR A 201 -2.96 0.71 -4.74
N GLN A 202 -2.12 0.11 -3.89
CA GLN A 202 -2.59 -0.82 -2.85
C GLN A 202 -3.42 -0.10 -1.78
N ALA A 203 -3.09 1.15 -1.47
CA ALA A 203 -3.87 1.97 -0.55
C ALA A 203 -5.31 2.17 -1.06
N GLY A 204 -5.48 2.44 -2.37
CA GLY A 204 -6.80 2.50 -3.00
C GLY A 204 -7.56 1.19 -2.86
N ARG A 205 -6.94 0.06 -3.24
CA ARG A 205 -7.54 -1.28 -3.16
C ARG A 205 -7.99 -1.65 -1.75
N ALA A 206 -7.15 -1.38 -0.74
CA ALA A 206 -7.50 -1.64 0.65
C ALA A 206 -8.73 -0.81 1.09
N ARG A 207 -8.79 0.46 0.69
CA ARG A 207 -9.89 1.36 1.05
C ARG A 207 -11.20 1.02 0.34
N ASP A 208 -11.14 0.58 -0.90
CA ASP A 208 -12.31 0.11 -1.65
C ASP A 208 -12.97 -1.11 -0.97
N LEU A 209 -12.19 -1.86 -0.17
CA LEU A 209 -12.65 -2.98 0.65
C LEU A 209 -13.10 -2.55 2.07
N GLY A 210 -13.10 -1.26 2.37
CA GLY A 210 -13.48 -0.71 3.67
C GLY A 210 -12.38 -0.79 4.73
N THR A 211 -11.12 -1.02 4.34
CA THR A 211 -9.98 -0.98 5.28
C THR A 211 -9.54 0.44 5.55
N ALA A 212 -9.53 0.82 6.83
CA ALA A 212 -8.99 2.10 7.26
C ALA A 212 -7.46 2.09 7.11
N LEU A 213 -6.91 3.10 6.44
CA LEU A 213 -5.46 3.29 6.42
C LEU A 213 -5.01 3.78 7.80
N PRO A 214 -3.84 3.34 8.28
CA PRO A 214 -3.30 3.89 9.51
C PRO A 214 -2.79 5.33 9.31
N PHE A 215 -2.74 6.14 10.36
CA PHE A 215 -2.14 7.49 10.32
C PHE A 215 -0.68 7.47 9.83
N TRP A 216 0.00 6.36 10.12
CA TRP A 216 1.35 6.03 9.67
C TRP A 216 1.30 4.61 9.15
N PRO A 217 1.84 4.32 7.95
CA PRO A 217 1.91 2.94 7.49
C PRO A 217 2.61 2.08 8.56
N GLY A 218 2.04 0.91 8.85
CA GLY A 218 2.50 0.07 9.95
C GLY A 218 3.81 -0.61 9.56
N TRP A 219 4.93 -0.27 10.19
CA TRP A 219 6.25 -0.82 9.83
C TRP A 219 6.66 -1.92 10.80
N VAL A 220 6.16 -3.14 10.57
CA VAL A 220 6.71 -4.39 11.14
C VAL A 220 7.29 -5.20 9.99
#